data_AF-A0A2G2ASG1-F1
#
_entry.id   AF-A0A2G2ASG1-F1
#
_cell.length_a   1.000
_cell.length_b   1.000
_cell.length_c   1.000
_cell.angle_alpha   90.00
_cell.angle_beta   90.00
_cell.angle_gamma   90.00
#
_symmetry.space_group_name_H-M   'P 1'
#
loop_
_entity.id
_entity.type
_entity.pdbx_description
1 polymer ?
#
loop_
_entity_poly.entity_id
_entity_poly.type
_entity_poly.pdbx_seq_one_letter_code
_entity_poly.pdbx_strand_id
1 'polypeptide(L)'
;MENDIPIEKEVCKEVINSNKFNKFTDIKNLTEKVIFPYTHDENNQAVIIEEKIFLKEFPKAYDYLLTKKGILSTRDKGNGKYPVWYAFGRTQSLEKVKYKLFFPQLVKKGFNAVLNSDEDLYFYNGMAAYSEEKKDLKILQKLLVSSIVWKYIENKSKHYASGYFGLGKNYLKYFGVYNFNEDDINFLLSTKNEEKLNSFIAKKYKLDI
;
A
#
# COMPACT_ATOMS: atom_id res chain seq x y z
N MET A 1 17.45 13.31 -24.25
CA MET A 1 16.74 12.38 -25.14
C MET A 1 16.96 11.00 -24.55
N GLU A 2 16.10 10.58 -23.62
CA GLU A 2 16.09 9.17 -23.19
C GLU A 2 15.44 8.37 -24.32
N ASN A 3 16.02 7.23 -24.66
CA ASN A 3 15.48 6.36 -25.72
C ASN A 3 14.02 6.05 -25.42
N ASP A 4 13.10 6.53 -26.28
CA ASP A 4 11.70 6.13 -26.28
C ASP A 4 11.61 4.69 -26.78
N ILE A 5 12.06 3.74 -25.95
CA ILE A 5 11.85 2.31 -26.18
C ILE A 5 10.41 2.03 -25.78
N PRO A 6 9.51 1.72 -26.74
CA PRO A 6 8.15 1.37 -26.40
C PRO A 6 8.14 0.09 -25.56
N ILE A 7 7.33 0.04 -24.51
CA ILE A 7 7.25 -1.12 -23.61
C ILE A 7 5.92 -1.87 -23.86
N GLU A 8 5.97 -3.19 -23.87
CA GLU A 8 4.79 -4.06 -23.93
C GLU A 8 3.87 -3.78 -22.73
N LYS A 9 2.57 -3.61 -22.97
CA LYS A 9 1.63 -3.21 -21.89
C LYS A 9 1.38 -4.35 -20.91
N GLU A 10 1.49 -5.57 -21.38
CA GLU A 10 1.21 -6.82 -20.69
C GLU A 10 2.19 -7.07 -19.54
N VAL A 11 3.44 -6.60 -19.69
CA VAL A 11 4.46 -6.66 -18.63
C VAL A 11 4.40 -5.45 -17.70
N CYS A 12 3.47 -4.51 -17.92
CA CYS A 12 3.33 -3.34 -17.07
C CYS A 12 2.18 -3.53 -16.07
N LYS A 13 2.41 -3.11 -14.82
CA LYS A 13 1.36 -3.05 -13.79
C LYS A 13 1.20 -1.65 -13.26
N GLU A 14 -0.01 -1.35 -12.79
CA GLU A 14 -0.32 -0.11 -12.11
C GLU A 14 0.16 -0.17 -10.66
N VAL A 15 0.82 0.88 -10.21
CA VAL A 15 1.35 0.99 -8.85
C VAL A 15 1.02 2.34 -8.25
N ILE A 16 0.90 2.40 -6.92
CA ILE A 16 0.80 3.66 -6.19
C ILE A 16 1.82 3.75 -5.05
N ASN A 17 2.28 4.96 -4.77
CA ASN A 17 3.02 5.23 -3.54
C ASN A 17 2.02 5.60 -2.42
N SER A 18 1.70 4.66 -1.54
CA SER A 18 0.68 4.89 -0.50
C SER A 18 1.10 5.93 0.55
N ASN A 19 2.37 6.34 0.62
CA ASN A 19 2.76 7.48 1.46
C ASN A 19 2.21 8.82 0.95
N LYS A 20 1.84 8.90 -0.34
CA LYS A 20 1.23 10.11 -0.92
C LYS A 20 -0.16 10.41 -0.32
N PHE A 21 -0.81 9.44 0.35
CA PHE A 21 -2.09 9.66 1.04
C PHE A 21 -2.02 10.56 2.29
N ASN A 22 -0.83 11.03 2.68
CA ASN A 22 -0.70 12.17 3.60
C ASN A 22 -1.29 13.48 3.04
N LYS A 23 -1.41 13.60 1.72
CA LYS A 23 -1.87 14.82 1.04
C LYS A 23 -2.99 14.57 0.05
N PHE A 24 -2.97 13.44 -0.63
CA PHE A 24 -3.91 13.11 -1.69
C PHE A 24 -4.94 12.11 -1.19
N THR A 25 -6.10 12.07 -1.85
CA THR A 25 -7.20 11.12 -1.60
C THR A 25 -7.54 10.30 -2.84
N ASP A 26 -7.29 10.84 -4.04
CA ASP A 26 -7.62 10.19 -5.30
C ASP A 26 -6.49 9.28 -5.77
N ILE A 27 -6.78 7.98 -5.88
CA ILE A 27 -5.86 6.96 -6.41
C ILE A 27 -5.46 7.29 -7.84
N LYS A 28 -6.38 7.76 -8.69
CA LYS A 28 -6.13 7.91 -10.13
C LYS A 28 -4.98 8.87 -10.43
N ASN A 29 -4.86 9.93 -9.65
CA ASN A 29 -3.79 10.92 -9.79
C ASN A 29 -2.43 10.45 -9.23
N LEU A 30 -2.42 9.31 -8.51
CA LEU A 30 -1.23 8.70 -7.93
C LEU A 30 -0.74 7.49 -8.71
N THR A 31 -1.56 6.97 -9.64
CA THR A 31 -1.26 5.76 -10.40
C THR A 31 -0.08 6.00 -11.33
N GLU A 32 0.95 5.19 -11.12
CA GLU A 32 2.15 5.10 -11.95
C GLU A 32 2.18 3.71 -12.62
N LYS A 33 3.04 3.52 -13.62
CA LYS A 33 3.27 2.21 -14.24
C LYS A 33 4.66 1.70 -13.91
N VAL A 34 4.77 0.40 -13.70
CA VAL A 34 6.04 -0.29 -13.49
C VAL A 34 6.16 -1.47 -14.45
N ILE A 35 7.37 -1.75 -14.93
CA ILE A 35 7.68 -3.04 -15.55
C ILE A 35 7.66 -4.09 -14.44
N PHE A 36 6.75 -5.04 -14.53
CA PHE A 36 6.47 -6.07 -13.55
C PHE A 36 6.86 -7.45 -14.14
N PRO A 37 8.11 -7.89 -13.97
CA PRO A 37 8.64 -9.09 -14.60
C PRO A 37 8.23 -10.38 -13.87
N TYR A 38 6.98 -10.43 -13.42
CA TYR A 38 6.42 -11.54 -12.65
C TYR A 38 5.05 -11.95 -13.21
N THR A 39 4.74 -13.23 -13.10
CA THR A 39 3.39 -13.78 -13.23
C THR A 39 2.86 -14.14 -11.84
N HIS A 40 1.66 -14.73 -11.78
CA HIS A 40 1.08 -15.25 -10.54
C HIS A 40 0.83 -16.75 -10.65
N ASP A 41 1.09 -17.48 -9.59
CA ASP A 41 0.72 -18.89 -9.48
C ASP A 41 -0.77 -19.05 -9.07
N GLU A 42 -1.20 -20.30 -8.89
CA GLU A 42 -2.55 -20.66 -8.43
C GLU A 42 -2.92 -20.10 -7.03
N ASN A 43 -1.91 -19.73 -6.23
CA ASN A 43 -2.06 -19.14 -4.90
C ASN A 43 -1.90 -17.61 -4.93
N ASN A 44 -1.98 -16.99 -6.11
CA ASN A 44 -1.82 -15.55 -6.30
C ASN A 44 -0.46 -15.00 -5.86
N GLN A 45 0.57 -15.85 -5.72
CA GLN A 45 1.92 -15.43 -5.37
C GLN A 45 2.71 -15.06 -6.63
N ALA A 46 3.50 -13.99 -6.54
CA ALA A 46 4.31 -13.53 -7.66
C ALA A 46 5.46 -14.50 -7.95
N VAL A 47 5.56 -14.95 -9.20
CA VAL A 47 6.62 -15.83 -9.70
C VAL A 47 7.41 -15.08 -10.76
N ILE A 48 8.73 -15.02 -10.61
CA ILE A 48 9.61 -14.32 -11.55
C ILE A 48 9.58 -15.00 -12.93
N ILE A 49 9.45 -14.21 -14.00
CA ILE A 49 9.55 -14.73 -15.37
C ILE A 49 11.03 -15.00 -15.69
N GLU A 50 11.36 -16.20 -16.14
CA GLU A 50 12.73 -16.58 -16.54
C GLU A 50 13.23 -15.71 -17.70
N GLU A 51 14.53 -15.39 -17.71
CA GLU A 51 15.15 -14.46 -18.68
C GLU A 51 14.92 -14.85 -20.14
N LYS A 52 14.98 -16.15 -20.46
CA LYS A 52 14.71 -16.63 -21.82
C LYS A 52 13.27 -16.39 -22.25
N ILE A 53 12.31 -16.59 -21.33
CA ILE A 53 10.90 -16.36 -21.58
C ILE A 53 10.64 -14.86 -21.69
N PHE A 54 11.18 -14.08 -20.75
CA PHE A 54 11.03 -12.63 -20.71
C PHE A 54 11.57 -11.94 -21.97
N LEU A 55 12.76 -12.34 -22.45
CA LEU A 55 13.33 -11.84 -23.70
C LEU A 55 12.46 -12.18 -24.91
N LYS A 56 11.87 -13.39 -24.94
CA LYS A 56 11.04 -13.85 -26.05
C LYS A 56 9.68 -13.13 -26.09
N GLU A 57 9.04 -12.96 -24.93
CA GLU A 57 7.69 -12.42 -24.82
C GLU A 57 7.65 -10.89 -24.72
N PHE A 58 8.66 -10.29 -24.10
CA PHE A 58 8.77 -8.85 -23.85
C PHE A 58 10.13 -8.28 -24.28
N PRO A 59 10.54 -8.44 -25.56
CA PRO A 59 11.86 -8.05 -26.03
C PRO A 59 12.16 -6.57 -25.82
N LYS A 60 11.17 -5.67 -25.92
CA LYS A 60 11.41 -4.23 -25.78
C LYS A 60 11.56 -3.83 -24.31
N ALA A 61 10.76 -4.40 -23.42
CA ALA A 61 10.97 -4.26 -21.98
C ALA A 61 12.34 -4.77 -21.55
N TYR A 62 12.78 -5.90 -22.11
CA TYR A 62 14.10 -6.44 -21.87
C TYR A 62 15.21 -5.50 -22.35
N ASP A 63 15.12 -4.98 -23.58
CA ASP A 63 16.07 -3.99 -24.13
C ASP A 63 16.14 -2.72 -23.26
N TYR A 64 14.99 -2.21 -22.82
CA TYR A 64 14.95 -1.08 -21.88
C TYR A 64 15.67 -1.41 -20.57
N LEU A 65 15.36 -2.54 -19.95
CA LEU A 65 15.99 -2.96 -18.70
C LEU A 65 17.50 -3.16 -18.87
N LEU A 66 17.97 -3.63 -20.03
CA LEU A 66 19.41 -3.76 -20.32
C LEU A 66 20.11 -2.41 -20.24
N THR A 67 19.49 -1.33 -20.75
CA THR A 67 20.05 0.03 -20.61
C THR A 67 20.16 0.48 -19.16
N LYS A 68 19.33 -0.09 -18.27
CA LYS A 68 19.31 0.20 -16.82
C LYS A 68 20.09 -0.84 -16.00
N LYS A 69 20.67 -1.88 -16.60
CA LYS A 69 21.34 -3.00 -15.90
C LYS A 69 22.41 -2.53 -14.91
N GLY A 70 23.18 -1.50 -15.27
CA GLY A 70 24.18 -0.90 -14.38
C GLY A 70 23.59 -0.22 -13.13
N ILE A 71 22.42 0.42 -13.23
CA ILE A 71 21.73 1.00 -12.07
C ILE A 71 21.11 -0.13 -11.23
N LEU A 72 20.50 -1.10 -11.90
CA LEU A 72 19.86 -2.25 -11.28
C LEU A 72 20.85 -3.11 -10.47
N SER A 73 22.11 -3.22 -10.90
CA SER A 73 23.14 -3.94 -10.14
C SER A 73 23.56 -3.23 -8.84
N THR A 74 23.24 -1.94 -8.65
CA THR A 74 23.56 -1.19 -7.42
C THR A 74 22.55 -1.40 -6.29
N ARG A 75 21.42 -2.09 -6.56
CA ARG A 75 20.42 -2.42 -5.53
C ARG A 75 21.05 -3.21 -4.39
N ASP A 76 20.48 -3.06 -3.20
CA ASP A 76 21.02 -3.61 -1.95
C ASP A 76 22.52 -3.31 -1.76
N LYS A 77 22.92 -2.08 -2.17
CA LYS A 77 24.31 -1.59 -2.14
C LYS A 77 25.28 -2.49 -2.95
N GLY A 78 24.79 -3.11 -4.02
CA GLY A 78 25.56 -4.01 -4.87
C GLY A 78 25.66 -5.45 -4.36
N ASN A 79 25.05 -5.78 -3.22
CA ASN A 79 25.16 -7.11 -2.59
C ASN A 79 23.92 -7.98 -2.78
N GLY A 80 22.95 -7.51 -3.57
CA GLY A 80 21.70 -8.22 -3.81
C GLY A 80 21.93 -9.51 -4.59
N LYS A 81 21.45 -10.63 -4.04
CA LYS A 81 21.39 -11.92 -4.74
C LYS A 81 19.97 -12.12 -5.24
N TYR A 82 19.80 -12.07 -6.56
CA TYR A 82 18.51 -12.16 -7.21
C TYR A 82 18.44 -13.38 -8.13
N PRO A 83 17.25 -13.98 -8.31
CA PRO A 83 17.09 -15.11 -9.23
C PRO A 83 17.42 -14.72 -10.68
N VAL A 84 17.13 -13.48 -11.06
CA VAL A 84 17.50 -12.85 -12.35
C VAL A 84 17.85 -11.38 -12.12
N TRP A 85 18.69 -10.79 -12.97
CA TRP A 85 19.26 -9.47 -12.73
C TRP A 85 18.25 -8.31 -12.78
N TYR A 86 17.08 -8.52 -13.39
CA TYR A 86 15.99 -7.54 -13.44
C TYR A 86 14.91 -7.74 -12.37
N ALA A 87 15.04 -8.75 -11.49
CA ALA A 87 14.10 -8.94 -10.39
C ALA A 87 14.09 -7.72 -9.47
N PHE A 88 12.93 -7.46 -8.85
CA PHE A 88 12.80 -6.45 -7.83
C PHE A 88 13.64 -6.80 -6.61
N GLY A 89 14.13 -5.76 -5.92
CA GLY A 89 14.90 -5.93 -4.68
C GLY A 89 14.10 -6.54 -3.53
N ARG A 90 12.77 -6.51 -3.64
CA ARG A 90 11.80 -6.92 -2.63
C ARG A 90 10.59 -7.53 -3.30
N THR A 91 10.05 -8.57 -2.68
CA THR A 91 8.88 -9.31 -3.16
C THR A 91 7.62 -9.04 -2.33
N GLN A 92 7.69 -8.15 -1.34
CA GLN A 92 6.51 -7.78 -0.56
C GLN A 92 5.50 -7.04 -1.44
N SER A 93 4.21 -7.37 -1.28
CA SER A 93 3.12 -6.68 -1.96
C SER A 93 3.09 -6.90 -3.48
N LEU A 94 3.61 -8.05 -3.94
CA LEU A 94 3.50 -8.50 -5.33
C LEU A 94 2.38 -9.54 -5.51
N GLU A 95 1.82 -10.04 -4.42
CA GLU A 95 0.67 -10.94 -4.43
C GLU A 95 -0.60 -10.24 -4.95
N LYS A 96 -1.46 -11.00 -5.64
CA LYS A 96 -2.79 -10.51 -6.02
C LYS A 96 -3.73 -10.57 -4.81
N VAL A 97 -4.18 -9.39 -4.38
CA VAL A 97 -5.14 -9.25 -3.28
C VAL A 97 -6.27 -8.34 -3.73
N LYS A 98 -7.50 -8.82 -3.58
CA LYS A 98 -8.71 -8.11 -3.99
C LYS A 98 -8.94 -6.87 -3.13
N TYR A 99 -9.20 -7.02 -1.84
CA TYR A 99 -9.52 -5.88 -0.97
C TYR A 99 -8.30 -5.40 -0.20
N LYS A 100 -7.94 -4.13 -0.45
CA LYS A 100 -6.76 -3.47 0.10
C LYS A 100 -7.14 -2.11 0.67
N LEU A 101 -6.72 -1.83 1.90
CA LEU A 101 -6.80 -0.50 2.49
C LEU A 101 -5.41 0.11 2.53
N PHE A 102 -5.13 1.05 1.65
CA PHE A 102 -3.85 1.74 1.56
C PHE A 102 -3.75 2.88 2.58
N PHE A 103 -2.60 3.00 3.24
CA PHE A 103 -2.30 4.13 4.12
C PHE A 103 -0.79 4.37 4.22
N PRO A 104 -0.34 5.58 4.58
CA PRO A 104 1.08 5.87 4.71
C PRO A 104 1.74 5.09 5.85
N GLN A 105 3.01 4.71 5.66
CA GLN A 105 3.85 4.21 6.76
C GLN A 105 4.34 5.34 7.67
N LEU A 106 4.49 6.56 7.12
CA LEU A 106 4.79 7.77 7.86
C LEU A 106 3.61 8.72 7.70
N VAL A 107 2.94 9.06 8.79
CA VAL A 107 1.68 9.82 8.78
C VAL A 107 1.81 11.21 9.39
N LYS A 108 0.99 12.13 8.91
CA LYS A 108 0.67 13.42 9.54
C LYS A 108 -0.80 13.46 9.94
N LYS A 109 -1.17 14.43 10.78
CA LYS A 109 -2.57 14.66 11.12
C LYS A 109 -3.37 14.90 9.84
N GLY A 110 -4.50 14.21 9.71
CA GLY A 110 -5.33 14.27 8.51
C GLY A 110 -4.83 13.41 7.34
N PHE A 111 -3.97 12.42 7.58
CA PHE A 111 -3.67 11.41 6.56
C PHE A 111 -4.92 10.64 6.15
N ASN A 112 -4.91 10.11 4.94
CA ASN A 112 -6.02 9.36 4.38
C ASN A 112 -5.71 7.85 4.37
N ALA A 113 -6.74 7.05 4.62
CA ALA A 113 -6.75 5.62 4.34
C ALA A 113 -7.71 5.37 3.18
N VAL A 114 -7.27 4.68 2.13
CA VAL A 114 -8.02 4.56 0.88
C VAL A 114 -8.27 3.10 0.53
N LEU A 115 -9.54 2.72 0.48
CA LEU A 115 -9.99 1.38 0.13
C LEU A 115 -9.97 1.19 -1.39
N ASN A 116 -9.39 0.08 -1.83
CA ASN A 116 -9.36 -0.34 -3.22
C ASN A 116 -9.76 -1.82 -3.32
N SER A 117 -10.39 -2.18 -4.44
CA SER A 117 -10.84 -3.55 -4.73
C SER A 117 -10.29 -4.10 -6.04
N ASP A 118 -9.32 -3.42 -6.64
CA ASP A 118 -8.68 -3.82 -7.89
C ASP A 118 -7.47 -4.69 -7.56
N GLU A 119 -7.54 -5.97 -7.92
CA GLU A 119 -6.46 -6.93 -7.64
C GLU A 119 -5.16 -6.62 -8.39
N ASP A 120 -5.23 -5.91 -9.52
CA ASP A 120 -4.09 -5.59 -10.38
C ASP A 120 -3.40 -4.26 -10.01
N LEU A 121 -3.91 -3.54 -9.02
CA LEU A 121 -3.27 -2.34 -8.46
C LEU A 121 -2.30 -2.67 -7.33
N TYR A 122 -1.00 -2.47 -7.55
CA TYR A 122 0.04 -2.71 -6.55
C TYR A 122 0.44 -1.41 -5.83
N PHE A 123 1.31 -1.50 -4.82
CA PHE A 123 1.79 -0.33 -4.10
C PHE A 123 3.24 -0.47 -3.64
N TYR A 124 3.88 0.65 -3.33
CA TYR A 124 5.23 0.71 -2.79
C TYR A 124 5.38 1.83 -1.74
N ASN A 125 6.48 1.78 -0.97
CA ASN A 125 6.92 2.73 0.07
C ASN A 125 6.00 2.95 1.30
N GLY A 126 4.71 2.65 1.24
CA GLY A 126 3.79 2.76 2.39
C GLY A 126 3.24 1.41 2.85
N MET A 127 2.00 1.39 3.32
CA MET A 127 1.35 0.21 3.90
C MET A 127 0.02 -0.11 3.21
N ALA A 128 -0.40 -1.37 3.33
CA ALA A 128 -1.76 -1.81 3.06
C ALA A 128 -2.22 -2.80 4.13
N ALA A 129 -3.50 -2.76 4.48
CA ALA A 129 -4.17 -3.83 5.21
C ALA A 129 -5.07 -4.62 4.25
N TYR A 130 -5.12 -5.94 4.44
CA TYR A 130 -5.90 -6.86 3.61
C TYR A 130 -7.00 -7.51 4.45
N SER A 131 -8.12 -7.82 3.81
CA SER A 131 -9.16 -8.69 4.36
C SER A 131 -9.88 -9.37 3.20
N GLU A 132 -10.43 -10.55 3.45
CA GLU A 132 -11.39 -11.19 2.55
C GLU A 132 -12.72 -10.41 2.52
N GLU A 133 -13.03 -9.71 3.63
CA GLU A 133 -14.25 -8.94 3.79
C GLU A 133 -14.01 -7.45 3.61
N LYS A 134 -14.60 -6.87 2.56
CA LYS A 134 -14.56 -5.42 2.30
C LYS A 134 -15.11 -4.61 3.48
N LYS A 135 -16.05 -5.20 4.23
CA LYS A 135 -16.68 -4.61 5.42
C LYS A 135 -15.65 -4.29 6.50
N ASP A 136 -14.74 -5.22 6.79
CA ASP A 136 -13.72 -5.06 7.82
C ASP A 136 -12.77 -3.92 7.50
N LEU A 137 -12.35 -3.83 6.23
CA LEU A 137 -11.49 -2.74 5.79
C LEU A 137 -12.18 -1.38 5.82
N LYS A 138 -13.51 -1.32 5.60
CA LYS A 138 -14.26 -0.06 5.80
C LYS A 138 -14.32 0.35 7.27
N ILE A 139 -14.50 -0.61 8.17
CA ILE A 139 -14.45 -0.33 9.63
C ILE A 139 -13.06 0.16 10.02
N LEU A 140 -12.01 -0.55 9.59
CA LEU A 140 -10.62 -0.16 9.82
C LEU A 140 -10.31 1.23 9.23
N GLN A 141 -10.81 1.54 8.03
CA GLN A 141 -10.67 2.85 7.41
C GLN A 141 -11.22 3.96 8.32
N LYS A 142 -12.43 3.78 8.85
CA LYS A 142 -13.08 4.75 9.76
C LYS A 142 -12.31 4.91 11.06
N LEU A 143 -11.78 3.83 11.62
CA LEU A 143 -10.97 3.86 12.83
C LEU A 143 -9.64 4.59 12.58
N LEU A 144 -8.89 4.20 11.54
CA LEU A 144 -7.54 4.70 11.28
C LEU A 144 -7.47 6.23 11.14
N VAL A 145 -8.49 6.83 10.52
CA VAL A 145 -8.56 8.28 10.31
C VAL A 145 -9.30 9.03 11.43
N SER A 146 -9.72 8.33 12.49
CA SER A 146 -10.40 8.95 13.63
C SER A 146 -9.44 9.70 14.54
N SER A 147 -9.98 10.68 15.25
CA SER A 147 -9.29 11.45 16.31
C SER A 147 -8.73 10.57 17.44
N ILE A 148 -9.40 9.47 17.79
CA ILE A 148 -8.90 8.50 18.79
C ILE A 148 -7.64 7.80 18.32
N VAL A 149 -7.62 7.31 17.07
CA VAL A 149 -6.41 6.70 16.52
C VAL A 149 -5.32 7.74 16.35
N TRP A 150 -5.66 8.98 15.97
CA TRP A 150 -4.68 10.06 15.92
C TRP A 150 -4.02 10.31 17.29
N LYS A 151 -4.82 10.42 18.37
CA LYS A 151 -4.32 10.55 19.74
C LYS A 151 -3.44 9.35 20.14
N TYR A 152 -3.82 8.13 19.75
CA TYR A 152 -2.97 6.95 19.96
C TYR A 152 -1.64 7.06 19.22
N ILE A 153 -1.65 7.47 17.96
CA ILE A 153 -0.45 7.64 17.12
C ILE A 153 0.49 8.65 17.78
N GLU A 154 -0.01 9.81 18.18
CA GLU A 154 0.78 10.86 18.83
C GLU A 154 1.46 10.37 20.12
N ASN A 155 0.82 9.47 20.87
CA ASN A 155 1.33 8.97 22.15
C ASN A 155 2.23 7.73 22.04
N LYS A 156 2.00 6.85 21.06
CA LYS A 156 2.65 5.53 20.98
C LYS A 156 3.63 5.38 19.81
N SER A 157 3.53 6.23 18.81
CA SER A 157 4.34 6.11 17.61
C SER A 157 5.63 6.90 17.72
N LYS A 158 6.68 6.42 17.05
CA LYS A 158 7.92 7.18 16.95
C LYS A 158 7.67 8.48 16.17
N HIS A 159 8.08 9.60 16.75
CA HIS A 159 8.12 10.89 16.08
C HIS A 159 9.37 10.99 15.18
N TYR A 160 9.17 11.48 13.97
CA TYR A 160 10.19 11.73 12.95
C TYR A 160 10.24 13.23 12.62
N ALA A 161 11.31 13.65 11.94
CA ALA A 161 11.46 15.04 11.52
C ALA A 161 10.25 15.54 10.70
N SER A 162 10.04 16.86 10.71
CA SER A 162 8.97 17.54 9.95
C SER A 162 7.55 17.13 10.34
N GLY A 163 7.34 16.62 11.57
CA GLY A 163 6.03 16.32 12.16
C GLY A 163 5.41 15.01 11.70
N TYR A 164 6.21 14.05 11.23
CA TYR A 164 5.74 12.72 10.85
C TYR A 164 5.74 11.75 12.03
N PHE A 165 4.78 10.85 12.07
CA PHE A 165 4.73 9.72 13.01
C PHE A 165 4.81 8.39 12.26
N GLY A 166 5.46 7.39 12.84
CA GLY A 166 5.50 6.04 12.27
C GLY A 166 4.20 5.27 12.45
N LEU A 167 3.63 4.72 11.38
CA LEU A 167 2.42 3.89 11.37
C LEU A 167 2.67 2.49 10.77
N GLY A 168 3.81 1.89 11.11
CA GLY A 168 4.10 0.49 10.80
C GLY A 168 3.43 -0.50 11.75
N LYS A 169 3.53 -1.80 11.42
CA LYS A 169 3.02 -2.93 12.23
C LYS A 169 3.39 -2.85 13.72
N ASN A 170 4.60 -2.40 14.03
CA ASN A 170 5.08 -2.29 15.41
C ASN A 170 4.31 -1.29 16.28
N TYR A 171 3.68 -0.28 15.66
CA TYR A 171 2.89 0.72 16.39
C TYR A 171 1.41 0.35 16.40
N LEU A 172 0.90 -0.29 15.34
CA LEU A 172 -0.50 -0.72 15.29
C LEU A 172 -0.81 -1.96 16.12
N LYS A 173 0.16 -2.85 16.37
CA LYS A 173 -0.07 -4.13 17.06
C LYS A 173 -0.64 -4.04 18.49
N TYR A 174 -0.55 -2.87 19.13
CA TYR A 174 -1.09 -2.64 20.48
C TYR A 174 -2.34 -1.76 20.50
N PHE A 175 -2.83 -1.33 19.33
CA PHE A 175 -4.10 -0.64 19.26
C PHE A 175 -5.24 -1.67 19.42
N GLY A 176 -5.93 -1.62 20.55
CA GLY A 176 -7.10 -2.46 20.79
C GLY A 176 -8.27 -1.99 19.93
N VAL A 177 -8.93 -2.91 19.22
CA VAL A 177 -10.17 -2.61 18.49
C VAL A 177 -11.36 -2.94 19.39
N TYR A 178 -12.24 -1.95 19.61
CA TYR A 178 -13.48 -2.17 20.37
C TYR A 178 -14.35 -3.26 19.72
N ASN A 179 -14.99 -4.10 20.53
CA ASN A 179 -15.91 -5.13 20.06
C ASN A 179 -17.27 -4.51 19.66
N PHE A 180 -17.34 -3.98 18.44
CA PHE A 180 -18.54 -3.33 17.90
C PHE A 180 -19.65 -4.36 17.65
N ASN A 181 -20.86 -4.08 18.14
CA ASN A 181 -22.04 -4.88 17.80
C ASN A 181 -22.59 -4.51 16.40
N GLU A 182 -23.66 -5.15 15.95
CA GLU A 182 -24.20 -4.92 14.61
C GLU A 182 -24.69 -3.48 14.39
N ASP A 183 -25.37 -2.88 15.37
CA ASP A 183 -25.82 -1.49 15.31
C ASP A 183 -24.65 -0.51 15.20
N ASP A 184 -23.59 -0.77 15.97
CA ASP A 184 -22.35 0.00 15.93
C ASP A 184 -21.72 -0.05 14.54
N ILE A 185 -21.64 -1.25 13.96
CA ILE A 185 -21.07 -1.45 12.64
C ILE A 185 -21.94 -0.75 11.58
N ASN A 186 -23.27 -0.88 11.67
CA ASN A 186 -24.19 -0.21 10.76
C ASN A 186 -24.03 1.31 10.83
N PHE A 187 -23.84 1.87 12.03
CA PHE A 187 -23.53 3.29 12.21
C PHE A 187 -22.19 3.66 11.58
N LEU A 188 -21.10 2.93 11.87
CA LEU A 188 -19.76 3.19 11.33
C LEU A 188 -19.73 3.20 9.79
N LEU A 189 -20.49 2.29 9.16
CA LEU A 189 -20.54 2.14 7.72
C LEU A 189 -21.44 3.17 7.02
N SER A 190 -22.49 3.66 7.70
CA SER A 190 -23.45 4.62 7.13
C SER A 190 -23.05 6.08 7.35
N THR A 191 -22.35 6.39 8.44
CA THR A 191 -22.04 7.78 8.79
C THR A 191 -20.99 8.39 7.85
N LYS A 192 -21.33 9.57 7.30
CA LYS A 192 -20.41 10.43 6.54
C LYS A 192 -19.98 11.67 7.31
N ASN A 193 -20.62 11.95 8.46
CA ASN A 193 -20.30 13.11 9.29
C ASN A 193 -19.14 12.74 10.24
N GLU A 194 -18.03 13.44 10.07
CA GLU A 194 -16.78 13.19 10.81
C GLU A 194 -16.91 13.48 12.31
N GLU A 195 -17.62 14.53 12.71
CA GLU A 195 -17.84 14.87 14.14
C GLU A 195 -18.65 13.79 14.85
N LYS A 196 -19.72 13.30 14.21
CA LYS A 196 -20.54 12.20 14.73
C LYS A 196 -19.76 10.90 14.80
N LEU A 197 -18.94 10.62 13.78
CA LEU A 197 -18.06 9.45 13.78
C LEU A 197 -17.06 9.51 14.95
N ASN A 198 -16.37 10.63 15.10
CA ASN A 198 -15.39 10.84 16.16
C ASN A 198 -16.04 10.75 17.55
N SER A 199 -17.18 11.41 17.76
CA SER A 199 -17.92 11.35 19.03
C SER A 199 -18.40 9.92 19.37
N PHE A 200 -18.86 9.18 18.37
CA PHE A 200 -19.27 7.79 18.54
C PHE A 200 -18.09 6.90 18.94
N ILE A 201 -16.95 6.99 18.24
CA ILE A 201 -15.75 6.22 18.55
C ILE A 201 -15.24 6.61 19.95
N ALA A 202 -15.16 7.91 20.28
CA ALA A 202 -14.78 8.41 21.60
C ALA A 202 -15.55 7.72 22.73
N LYS A 203 -16.89 7.70 22.60
CA LYS A 203 -17.80 7.10 23.57
C LYS A 203 -17.55 5.60 23.74
N LYS A 204 -17.28 4.88 22.64
CA LYS A 204 -17.00 3.44 22.68
C LYS A 204 -15.69 3.12 23.40
N TYR A 205 -14.67 3.96 23.19
CA TYR A 205 -13.38 3.83 23.86
C TYR A 205 -13.36 4.44 25.27
N LYS A 206 -14.44 5.11 25.70
CA LYS A 206 -14.54 5.84 26.98
C LYS A 206 -13.40 6.86 27.16
N LEU A 207 -13.10 7.59 26.07
CA LEU A 207 -12.06 8.61 26.04
C LEU A 207 -12.69 9.97 25.79
N ASP A 208 -12.26 10.96 26.56
CA ASP A 208 -12.55 12.36 26.28
C ASP A 208 -11.57 12.86 25.19
N ILE A 209 -12.12 13.50 24.16
CA ILE A 209 -11.38 14.07 23.01
C ILE A 209 -11.44 15.57 23.10
#